data_AF-A0A2H0W8N8-F1
#
_entry.id   AF-A0A2H0W8N8-F1
#
_cell.length_a   1.000
_cell.length_b   1.000
_cell.length_c   1.000
_cell.angle_alpha   90.00
_cell.angle_beta   90.00
_cell.angle_gamma   90.00
#
_symmetry.space_group_name_H-M   'P 1'
#
loop_
_entity.id
_entity.type
_entity.pdbx_description
1 polymer ?
#
loop_
_entity_poly.entity_id
_entity_poly.type
_entity_poly.pdbx_seq_one_letter_code
_entity_poly.pdbx_strand_id
1 'polypeptide(L)'
;MSNRGKKKRKRKHEFAFSGLMKCGNCNCLITAERQKGHHYYRCTKKKQPCNEKYLREEALVEQMKGIIQKVSLPDDWAKNMLDEIDKEKEQAREETRVFVQNLQTQKTEIEAKAENLLDLFIGGKGIEPEEYQAKKSKLLNEKQDILGKIRDFEQKGN
;
A
#
# COMPACT_ATOMS: atom_id res chain seq x y z
N MET A 1 -0.68 38.24 -23.22
CA MET A 1 -1.58 37.47 -24.11
C MET A 1 -1.96 36.18 -23.41
N SER A 2 -3.23 36.02 -23.03
CA SER A 2 -3.74 34.86 -22.30
C SER A 2 -3.61 33.57 -23.12
N ASN A 3 -2.85 32.59 -22.63
CA ASN A 3 -2.76 31.25 -23.18
C ASN A 3 -4.15 30.58 -23.16
N ARG A 4 -4.91 30.71 -24.27
CA ARG A 4 -6.15 29.97 -24.49
C ARG A 4 -5.78 28.52 -24.82
N GLY A 5 -5.45 27.75 -23.78
CA GLY A 5 -5.24 26.31 -23.91
C GLY A 5 -6.44 25.66 -24.60
N LYS A 6 -6.18 24.79 -25.58
CA LYS A 6 -7.20 24.04 -26.33
C LYS A 6 -8.17 23.38 -25.33
N LYS A 7 -9.46 23.77 -25.34
CA LYS A 7 -10.48 23.14 -24.49
C LYS A 7 -10.42 21.63 -24.68
N LYS A 8 -9.97 20.89 -23.66
CA LYS A 8 -10.06 19.42 -23.65
C LYS A 8 -11.54 19.08 -23.74
N ARG A 9 -11.97 18.49 -24.87
CA ARG A 9 -13.33 17.98 -25.01
C ARG A 9 -13.55 16.95 -23.90
N LYS A 10 -14.57 17.17 -23.04
CA LYS A 10 -15.02 16.15 -22.11
C LYS A 10 -15.43 14.93 -22.94
N ARG A 11 -14.69 13.83 -22.82
CA ARG A 11 -15.07 12.58 -23.49
C ARG A 11 -16.32 12.06 -22.79
N LYS A 12 -17.43 11.98 -23.51
CA LYS A 12 -18.57 11.20 -23.05
C LYS A 12 -18.16 9.74 -23.18
N HIS A 13 -18.07 9.02 -22.07
CA HIS A 13 -17.82 7.58 -22.06
C HIS A 13 -19.10 6.86 -22.46
N GLU A 14 -19.51 7.04 -23.71
CA GLU A 14 -20.77 6.50 -24.25
C GLU A 14 -20.65 5.03 -24.66
N PHE A 15 -19.43 4.49 -24.70
CA PHE A 15 -19.14 3.11 -25.09
C PHE A 15 -18.05 2.52 -24.19
N ALA A 16 -18.35 1.41 -23.50
CA ALA A 16 -17.50 0.84 -22.46
C ALA A 16 -16.10 0.44 -22.95
N PHE A 17 -16.02 -0.23 -24.10
CA PHE A 17 -14.76 -0.79 -24.61
C PHE A 17 -13.98 0.12 -25.58
N SER A 18 -14.42 1.37 -25.78
CA SER A 18 -13.75 2.29 -26.70
C SER A 18 -12.36 2.71 -26.20
N GLY A 19 -11.34 2.49 -27.03
CA GLY A 19 -9.94 2.85 -26.71
C GLY A 19 -9.14 1.75 -26.01
N LEU A 20 -9.77 0.63 -25.64
CA LEU A 20 -9.11 -0.53 -25.05
C LEU A 20 -8.67 -1.57 -26.09
N MET A 21 -9.26 -1.53 -27.29
CA MET A 21 -9.09 -2.57 -28.31
C MET A 21 -8.43 -2.03 -29.58
N LYS A 22 -7.63 -2.89 -30.22
CA LYS A 22 -7.07 -2.69 -31.54
C LYS A 22 -7.48 -3.84 -32.45
N CYS A 23 -7.66 -3.54 -33.73
CA CYS A 23 -7.93 -4.55 -34.74
C CYS A 23 -6.69 -5.46 -34.92
N GLY A 24 -6.86 -6.77 -34.81
CA GLY A 24 -5.75 -7.73 -34.96
C GLY A 24 -5.13 -7.74 -36.36
N ASN A 25 -5.94 -7.45 -37.39
CA ASN A 25 -5.47 -7.47 -38.78
C ASN A 25 -4.69 -6.20 -39.16
N CYS A 26 -5.28 -5.01 -38.93
CA CYS A 26 -4.68 -3.75 -39.39
C CYS A 26 -4.10 -2.85 -38.29
N ASN A 27 -4.15 -3.30 -37.03
CA ASN A 27 -3.66 -2.60 -35.84
C ASN A 27 -4.20 -1.16 -35.67
N CYS A 28 -5.36 -0.88 -36.28
CA CYS A 28 -6.09 0.37 -36.10
C CYS A 28 -6.92 0.31 -34.81
N LEU A 29 -7.22 1.48 -34.25
CA LEU A 29 -8.12 1.58 -33.11
C LEU A 29 -9.53 1.12 -33.50
N ILE A 30 -10.18 0.42 -32.57
CA ILE A 30 -11.59 0.09 -32.66
C ILE A 30 -12.40 1.29 -32.16
N THR A 31 -13.44 1.64 -32.91
CA THR A 31 -14.45 2.64 -32.54
C THR A 31 -15.80 1.95 -32.35
N ALA A 32 -16.77 2.67 -31.80
CA ALA A 32 -18.10 2.14 -31.52
C ALA A 32 -19.18 3.09 -32.06
N GLU A 33 -20.32 2.51 -32.40
CA GLU A 33 -21.52 3.24 -32.77
C GLU A 33 -22.76 2.55 -32.22
N ARG A 34 -23.86 3.30 -32.09
CA ARG A 34 -25.14 2.77 -31.61
C ARG A 34 -26.12 2.68 -32.78
N GLN A 35 -26.68 1.49 -32.99
CA GLN A 35 -27.72 1.24 -34.00
C GLN A 35 -28.88 0.47 -33.37
N LYS A 36 -30.11 0.95 -33.55
CA LYS A 36 -31.35 0.30 -33.06
C LYS A 36 -31.26 -0.12 -31.57
N GLY A 37 -30.66 0.72 -30.74
CA GLY A 37 -30.50 0.44 -29.30
C GLY A 37 -29.27 -0.39 -28.93
N HIS A 38 -28.58 -1.01 -29.88
CA HIS A 38 -27.40 -1.84 -29.62
C HIS A 38 -26.09 -1.13 -29.97
N HIS A 39 -25.03 -1.48 -29.27
CA HIS A 39 -23.69 -0.97 -29.51
C HIS A 39 -22.88 -1.93 -30.39
N TYR A 40 -22.27 -1.39 -31.44
CA TYR A 40 -21.46 -2.12 -32.40
C TYR A 40 -20.05 -1.54 -32.44
N TYR A 41 -19.07 -2.42 -32.29
CA TYR A 41 -17.64 -2.11 -32.35
C TYR A 41 -17.10 -2.45 -33.75
N ARG A 42 -16.32 -1.53 -34.32
CA ARG A 42 -15.72 -1.68 -35.65
C ARG A 42 -14.31 -1.13 -35.73
N CYS A 43 -13.53 -1.68 -36.64
CA CYS A 43 -12.27 -1.09 -37.03
C CYS A 43 -12.49 0.27 -37.71
N THR A 44 -11.64 1.26 -37.39
CA THR A 44 -11.65 2.57 -38.05
C THR A 44 -11.13 2.55 -39.49
N LYS A 45 -10.44 1.47 -39.90
CA LYS A 45 -9.87 1.26 -41.26
C LYS A 45 -8.99 2.41 -41.76
N LYS A 46 -8.42 3.21 -40.85
CA LYS A 46 -7.69 4.44 -41.20
C LYS A 46 -6.35 4.21 -41.88
N LYS A 47 -5.65 3.11 -41.55
CA LYS A 47 -4.32 2.82 -42.10
C LYS A 47 -4.36 2.06 -43.42
N GLN A 48 -5.32 1.15 -43.57
CA GLN A 48 -5.42 0.24 -44.71
C GLN A 48 -6.84 -0.36 -44.81
N PRO A 49 -7.24 -0.87 -45.99
CA PRO A 49 -8.47 -1.62 -46.15
C PRO A 49 -8.52 -2.78 -45.15
N CYS A 50 -9.63 -2.91 -44.44
CA CYS A 50 -9.81 -3.93 -43.42
C CYS A 50 -11.21 -4.51 -43.55
N ASN A 51 -11.29 -5.83 -43.72
CA ASN A 51 -12.54 -6.56 -43.96
C ASN A 51 -13.12 -7.20 -42.69
N GLU A 52 -12.62 -6.81 -41.52
CA GLU A 52 -13.18 -7.27 -40.24
C GLU A 52 -14.65 -6.88 -40.10
N LYS A 53 -15.43 -7.84 -39.59
CA LYS A 53 -16.85 -7.66 -39.32
C LYS A 53 -17.05 -6.77 -38.11
N TYR A 54 -18.27 -6.24 -38.00
CA TYR A 54 -18.69 -5.48 -36.84
C TYR A 54 -19.00 -6.46 -35.71
N LEU A 55 -18.55 -6.14 -34.50
CA LEU A 55 -18.79 -6.95 -33.32
C LEU A 55 -19.82 -6.28 -32.42
N ARG A 56 -20.86 -7.02 -32.04
CA ARG A 56 -21.88 -6.54 -31.11
C ARG A 56 -21.33 -6.53 -29.68
N GLU A 57 -21.71 -5.56 -28.86
CA GLU A 57 -21.22 -5.45 -27.48
C GLU A 57 -21.50 -6.70 -26.65
N GLU A 58 -22.69 -7.29 -26.77
CA GLU A 58 -23.08 -8.47 -26.00
C GLU A 58 -22.15 -9.67 -26.28
N ALA A 59 -21.76 -9.86 -27.54
CA ALA A 59 -20.82 -10.90 -27.94
C ALA A 59 -19.39 -10.62 -27.44
N LEU A 60 -18.99 -9.34 -27.41
CA LEU A 60 -17.70 -8.94 -26.85
C LEU A 60 -17.66 -9.17 -25.34
N VAL A 61 -18.72 -8.82 -24.61
CA VAL A 61 -18.84 -9.04 -23.17
C VAL A 61 -18.71 -10.53 -22.84
N GLU A 62 -19.38 -11.41 -23.58
CA GLU A 62 -19.31 -12.85 -23.34
C GLU A 62 -17.88 -13.40 -23.55
N GLN A 63 -17.19 -12.94 -24.61
CA GLN A 63 -15.79 -13.32 -24.84
C GLN A 63 -14.88 -12.82 -23.71
N MET A 64 -15.05 -11.57 -23.28
CA MET A 64 -14.26 -11.00 -22.19
C MET A 64 -14.52 -11.72 -20.87
N LYS A 65 -15.78 -12.05 -20.56
CA LYS A 65 -16.16 -12.82 -19.38
C LYS A 65 -15.45 -14.17 -19.35
N GLY A 66 -15.44 -14.91 -20.46
CA GLY A 66 -14.76 -16.20 -20.53
C GLY A 66 -13.24 -16.11 -20.36
N ILE A 67 -12.62 -14.98 -20.70
CA ILE A 67 -11.17 -14.74 -20.46
C ILE A 67 -10.94 -14.35 -19.00
N ILE A 68 -11.71 -13.39 -18.48
CA ILE A 68 -11.56 -12.87 -17.12
C ILE A 68 -11.84 -13.96 -16.08
N GLN A 69 -12.82 -14.83 -16.32
CA GLN A 69 -13.13 -15.94 -15.40
C GLN A 69 -11.96 -16.92 -15.23
N LYS A 70 -11.09 -17.09 -16.23
CA LYS A 70 -9.91 -17.98 -16.11
C LYS A 70 -8.85 -17.44 -15.16
N VAL A 71 -8.83 -16.13 -14.96
CA VAL A 71 -7.88 -15.44 -14.07
C VAL A 71 -8.55 -14.88 -12.82
N SER A 72 -9.87 -15.08 -12.69
CA SER A 72 -10.62 -14.65 -11.52
C SER A 72 -10.29 -15.56 -10.34
N LEU A 73 -10.03 -14.95 -9.20
CA LEU A 73 -9.96 -15.70 -7.94
C LEU A 73 -11.34 -16.30 -7.66
N PRO A 74 -11.45 -17.60 -7.35
CA PRO A 74 -12.71 -18.20 -6.94
C PRO A 74 -13.22 -17.55 -5.64
N ASP A 75 -14.52 -17.29 -5.58
CA ASP A 75 -15.14 -16.70 -4.39
C ASP A 75 -14.94 -17.58 -3.14
N ASP A 76 -14.84 -18.90 -3.30
CA ASP A 76 -14.54 -19.85 -2.23
C ASP A 76 -13.18 -19.60 -1.55
N TRP A 77 -12.23 -18.99 -2.26
CA TRP A 77 -10.93 -18.64 -1.69
C TRP A 77 -10.95 -17.30 -0.99
N ALA A 78 -11.87 -16.41 -1.34
CA ALA A 78 -11.96 -15.08 -0.77
C ALA A 78 -12.11 -15.15 0.76
N LYS A 79 -12.94 -16.07 1.26
CA LYS A 79 -13.14 -16.24 2.70
C LYS A 79 -11.85 -16.66 3.41
N ASN A 80 -11.16 -17.69 2.89
CA ASN A 80 -9.91 -18.17 3.49
C ASN A 80 -8.81 -17.10 3.45
N MET A 81 -8.74 -16.33 2.37
CA MET A 81 -7.78 -15.22 2.25
C MET A 81 -8.08 -14.10 3.24
N LEU A 82 -9.35 -13.73 3.42
CA LEU A 82 -9.75 -12.74 4.42
C LEU A 82 -9.44 -13.22 5.84
N ASP A 83 -9.76 -14.48 6.15
CA ASP A 83 -9.48 -15.08 7.45
C ASP A 83 -7.96 -15.08 7.73
N GLU A 84 -7.12 -15.32 6.73
CA GLU A 84 -5.66 -15.29 6.90
C GLU A 84 -5.13 -13.86 7.10
N ILE A 85 -5.67 -12.88 6.37
CA ILE A 85 -5.34 -11.46 6.57
C ILE A 85 -5.71 -11.01 7.99
N ASP A 86 -6.85 -11.45 8.51
CA ASP A 86 -7.27 -11.12 9.87
C ASP A 86 -6.35 -11.75 10.93
N LYS A 87 -5.87 -12.99 10.70
CA LYS A 87 -4.86 -13.61 11.56
C LYS A 87 -3.52 -12.85 11.52
N GLU A 88 -3.02 -12.50 10.34
CA GLU A 88 -1.79 -11.73 10.19
C GLU A 88 -1.88 -10.39 10.91
N LYS A 89 -3.04 -9.73 10.82
CA LYS A 89 -3.29 -8.47 11.53
C LYS A 89 -3.25 -8.64 13.04
N GLU A 90 -3.82 -9.72 13.58
CA GLU A 90 -3.79 -9.97 15.01
C GLU A 90 -2.40 -10.38 15.50
N GLN A 91 -1.66 -11.18 14.72
CA GLN A 91 -0.26 -11.50 15.00
C GLN A 91 0.61 -10.23 15.02
N ALA A 92 0.47 -9.35 14.03
CA ALA A 92 1.20 -8.09 13.97
C ALA A 92 0.90 -7.18 15.18
N ARG A 93 -0.34 -7.19 15.68
CA ARG A 93 -0.72 -6.46 16.91
C ARG A 93 -0.08 -7.05 18.16
N GLU A 94 -0.06 -8.37 18.28
CA GLU A 94 0.55 -9.03 19.43
C GLU A 94 2.08 -8.87 19.42
N GLU A 95 2.73 -9.04 18.26
CA GLU A 95 4.17 -8.76 18.10
C GLU A 95 4.51 -7.31 18.48
N THR A 96 3.68 -6.37 18.03
CA THR A 96 3.77 -4.95 18.39
C THR A 96 3.67 -4.77 19.91
N ARG A 97 2.68 -5.38 20.55
CA ARG A 97 2.46 -5.29 21.99
C ARG A 97 3.65 -5.84 22.78
N VAL A 98 4.15 -7.02 22.41
CA VAL A 98 5.31 -7.65 23.03
C VAL A 98 6.55 -6.78 22.86
N PHE A 99 6.76 -6.20 21.68
CA PHE A 99 7.88 -5.30 21.42
C PHE A 99 7.85 -4.04 22.31
N VAL A 100 6.69 -3.38 22.42
CA VAL A 100 6.51 -2.21 23.29
C VAL A 100 6.74 -2.58 24.76
N GLN A 101 6.21 -3.72 25.21
CA GLN A 101 6.41 -4.21 26.58
C GLN A 101 7.90 -4.44 26.87
N ASN A 102 8.64 -5.06 25.95
CA ASN A 102 10.08 -5.27 26.10
C ASN A 102 10.85 -3.95 26.21
N LEU A 103 10.51 -2.94 25.40
CA LEU A 103 11.12 -1.61 25.49
C LEU A 103 10.83 -0.93 26.84
N GLN A 104 9.60 -1.09 27.36
CA GLN A 104 9.24 -0.57 28.68
C GLN A 104 10.04 -1.26 29.80
N THR A 105 10.21 -2.58 29.74
CA THR A 105 11.04 -3.31 30.71
C THR A 105 12.49 -2.82 30.67
N GLN A 106 13.10 -2.70 29.47
CA GLN A 106 14.47 -2.17 29.34
C GLN A 106 14.60 -0.76 29.90
N LYS A 107 13.59 0.11 29.69
CA LYS A 107 13.57 1.45 30.29
C LYS A 107 13.62 1.36 31.82
N THR A 108 12.78 0.53 32.44
CA THR A 108 12.75 0.38 33.90
C THR A 108 14.05 -0.17 34.47
N GLU A 109 14.73 -1.07 33.75
CA GLU A 109 16.04 -1.59 34.15
C GLU A 109 17.14 -0.51 34.13
N ILE A 110 17.14 0.35 33.11
CA ILE A 110 18.09 1.47 33.02
C ILE A 110 17.81 2.50 34.10
N GLU A 111 16.54 2.80 34.38
CA GLU A 111 16.15 3.70 35.48
C GLU A 111 16.61 3.16 36.83
N ALA A 112 16.39 1.87 37.11
CA ALA A 112 16.89 1.22 38.32
C ALA A 112 18.44 1.23 38.40
N LYS A 113 19.15 1.03 37.29
CA LYS A 113 20.63 1.13 37.26
C LYS A 113 21.11 2.55 37.55
N ALA A 114 20.38 3.57 37.07
CA ALA A 114 20.70 4.97 37.32
C ALA A 114 20.46 5.36 38.79
N GLU A 115 19.36 4.90 39.39
CA GLU A 115 19.08 5.08 40.83
C GLU A 115 20.16 4.44 41.69
N ASN A 116 20.51 3.17 41.41
CA ASN A 116 21.59 2.49 42.14
C ASN A 116 22.95 3.22 42.00
N LEU A 117 23.26 3.78 40.82
CA LEU A 117 24.49 4.54 40.63
C LEU A 117 24.51 5.81 41.49
N LEU A 118 23.36 6.48 41.65
CA LEU A 118 23.21 7.65 42.53
C LEU A 118 23.38 7.26 44.00
N ASP A 119 22.76 6.16 44.44
CA ASP A 119 22.86 5.68 45.82
C ASP A 119 24.30 5.29 46.18
N LEU A 120 25.05 4.66 45.26
CA LEU A 120 26.45 4.31 45.46
C LEU A 120 27.35 5.56 45.57
N PHE A 121 27.05 6.61 44.80
CA PHE A 121 27.79 7.87 44.85
C PHE A 121 27.50 8.64 46.15
N ILE A 122 26.23 8.74 46.56
CA ILE A 122 25.82 9.41 47.80
C ILE A 122 26.29 8.64 49.03
N GLY A 123 26.29 7.31 48.98
CA GLY A 123 26.76 6.43 50.05
C GLY A 123 28.28 6.41 50.27
N GLY A 124 29.04 7.25 49.56
CA GLY A 124 30.48 7.44 49.79
C GLY A 124 31.36 6.28 49.35
N LYS A 125 30.85 5.34 48.53
CA LYS A 125 31.62 4.21 48.01
C LYS A 125 32.53 4.66 46.86
N GLY A 126 33.60 5.39 47.13
CA GLY A 126 34.84 5.45 46.34
C GLY A 126 34.77 5.54 44.81
N ILE A 127 33.70 6.07 44.22
CA ILE A 127 33.62 6.28 42.77
C ILE A 127 34.28 7.62 42.47
N GLU A 128 35.33 7.59 41.65
CA GLU A 128 35.95 8.79 41.09
C GLU A 128 34.90 9.61 40.32
N PRO A 129 34.82 10.94 40.50
CA PRO A 129 33.85 11.78 39.80
C PRO A 129 33.85 11.61 38.28
N GLU A 130 35.00 11.34 37.67
CA GLU A 130 35.12 11.07 36.23
C GLU A 130 34.45 9.77 35.80
N GLU A 131 34.63 8.67 36.56
CA GLU A 131 33.99 7.38 36.27
C GLU A 131 32.47 7.44 36.44
N TYR A 132 32.00 8.20 37.44
CA TYR A 132 30.57 8.46 37.64
C TYR A 132 29.98 9.23 36.45
N GLN A 133 30.62 10.31 36.00
CA GLN A 133 30.16 11.10 34.86
C GLN A 133 30.11 10.27 33.57
N ALA A 134 31.11 9.40 33.33
CA ALA A 134 31.16 8.52 32.18
C ALA A 134 30.03 7.46 32.19
N LYS A 135 29.76 6.83 33.34
CA LYS A 135 28.64 5.86 33.45
C LYS A 135 27.28 6.54 33.35
N LYS A 136 27.13 7.73 33.94
CA LYS A 136 25.88 8.50 33.88
C LYS A 136 25.55 8.94 32.46
N SER A 137 26.52 9.44 31.69
CA SER A 137 26.31 9.85 30.30
C SER A 137 25.90 8.66 29.43
N LYS A 138 26.52 7.49 29.64
CA LYS A 138 26.16 6.25 28.94
C LYS A 138 24.70 5.83 29.23
N LEU A 139 24.30 5.78 30.49
CA LEU A 139 22.92 5.43 30.88
C LEU A 139 21.90 6.45 30.36
N LEU A 140 22.25 7.74 30.32
CA LEU A 140 21.38 8.79 29.76
C LEU A 140 21.19 8.64 28.25
N ASN A 141 22.26 8.32 27.50
CA ASN A 141 22.18 8.06 26.07
C ASN A 141 21.32 6.83 25.78
N GLU A 142 21.55 5.71 26.48
CA GLU A 142 20.75 4.50 26.34
C GLU A 142 19.26 4.76 26.66
N LYS A 143 18.96 5.57 27.70
CA LYS A 143 17.59 6.00 28.01
C LYS A 143 16.99 6.85 26.88
N GLN A 144 17.75 7.77 26.30
CA GLN A 144 17.25 8.59 25.19
C GLN A 144 16.99 7.75 23.93
N ASP A 145 17.83 6.76 23.64
CA ASP A 145 17.64 5.85 22.51
C ASP A 145 16.36 5.02 22.66
N ILE A 146 16.10 4.48 23.86
CA ILE A 146 14.86 3.73 24.14
C ILE A 146 13.63 4.63 24.04
N LEU A 147 13.71 5.86 24.57
CA LEU A 147 12.61 6.83 24.46
C LEU A 147 12.39 7.31 23.01
N GLY A 148 13.43 7.35 22.19
CA GLY A 148 13.32 7.57 20.75
C GLY A 148 12.58 6.43 20.07
N LYS A 149 13.00 5.18 20.32
CA LYS A 149 12.36 3.98 19.77
C LYS A 149 10.88 3.86 20.14
N ILE A 150 10.51 4.20 21.39
CA ILE A 150 9.10 4.21 21.83
C ILE A 150 8.30 5.28 21.07
N ARG A 151 8.81 6.51 20.98
CA ARG A 151 8.13 7.62 20.27
C ARG A 151 7.96 7.34 18.77
N ASP A 152 8.98 6.81 18.12
CA ASP A 152 8.93 6.44 16.71
C ASP A 152 7.87 5.36 16.44
N PHE A 153 7.64 4.50 17.44
CA PHE A 153 6.64 3.45 17.37
C PHE A 153 5.22 4.00 17.57
N GLU A 154 5.01 4.89 18.55
CA GLU A 154 3.73 5.56 18.79
C GLU A 154 3.26 6.40 17.58
N GLN A 155 4.21 6.99 16.82
CA GLN A 155 3.88 7.76 15.61
C GLN A 155 3.57 6.88 14.39
N LYS A 156 4.17 5.68 14.29
CA LYS A 156 3.93 4.75 13.17
C LYS A 156 2.68 3.88 13.35
N GLY A 157 2.13 3.82 14.56
CA GLY A 157 0.92 3.07 14.89
C GLY A 157 -0.41 3.77 14.59
N ASN A 158 -0.40 5.00 14.02
CA ASN A 158 -1.57 5.75 13.58
C ASN A 158 -1.67 5.82 12.05
#